data_AF-A0A9D5BSZ1-F1
#
_entry.id   AF-A0A9D5BSZ1-F1
#
_cell.length_a   1.000
_cell.length_b   1.000
_cell.length_c   1.000
_cell.angle_alpha   90.00
_cell.angle_beta   90.00
_cell.angle_gamma   90.00
#
_symmetry.space_group_name_H-M   'P 1'
#
loop_
_entity.id
_entity.type
_entity.pdbx_description
1 polymer ?
#
loop_
_entity_poly.entity_id
_entity_poly.type
_entity_poly.pdbx_seq_one_letter_code
_entity_poly.pdbx_strand_id
1 'polypeptide(L)'
;MACLEVCNEGKFKEDEEGTTNTLDGSVDMHGRPAIRAKSGRWVAGIIILRAGIIVTIIATLLTEAQRKWRYQPNIATFGADQFDEEDRREGHSKVAFFSYFYLAMNLGSLFSNTILGYFEDEGIWAIGFWASTASAFAALVLFLIGTPRYRHFKPNGNPLARFCQVLVAAVKKARFLDRAAYISSRDLDNQKQGLHNPWRLCPITQVEEVKCILRLLPIWLCTILYSVVFTQMATLFVEQGAAMKTTVSNFRIPPASMSSFDILSVAVFIFFYRPNS
;
A
#
# COMPACT_ATOMS: atom_id res chain seq x y z
N MET A 1 43.11 7.76 -17.78
CA MET A 1 42.58 6.72 -16.87
C MET A 1 42.99 6.92 -15.40
N ALA A 2 44.09 7.64 -15.08
CA ALA A 2 44.50 7.90 -13.69
C ALA A 2 43.59 8.84 -12.87
N CYS A 3 42.79 9.71 -13.49
CA CYS A 3 41.94 10.67 -12.76
C CYS A 3 40.63 10.04 -12.21
N LEU A 4 40.27 8.85 -12.69
CA LEU A 4 39.06 8.13 -12.27
C LEU A 4 39.32 7.18 -11.08
N GLU A 5 40.58 6.76 -10.88
CA GLU A 5 40.99 5.97 -9.71
C GLU A 5 41.15 6.85 -8.46
N VAL A 6 41.70 8.07 -8.60
CA VAL A 6 41.83 9.03 -7.47
C VAL A 6 40.47 9.46 -6.91
N CYS A 7 39.42 9.49 -7.74
CA CYS A 7 38.05 9.81 -7.30
C CYS A 7 37.36 8.61 -6.61
N ASN A 8 37.85 7.39 -6.83
CA ASN A 8 37.31 6.17 -6.23
C ASN A 8 38.02 5.84 -4.90
N GLU A 9 39.32 6.15 -4.78
CA GLU A 9 40.06 6.00 -3.52
C GLU A 9 39.67 7.04 -2.46
N GLY A 10 39.24 8.24 -2.88
CA GLY A 10 38.76 9.29 -1.95
C GLY A 10 37.35 9.08 -1.38
N LYS A 11 36.61 8.06 -1.84
CA LYS A 11 35.26 7.72 -1.32
C LYS A 11 35.23 6.48 -0.44
N PHE A 12 36.37 5.81 -0.23
CA PHE A 12 36.42 4.51 0.43
C PHE A 12 37.16 4.49 1.77
N LYS A 13 37.50 5.66 2.34
CA LYS A 13 38.05 5.73 3.70
C LYS A 13 37.33 6.79 4.53
N GLU A 14 36.73 6.30 5.61
CA GLU A 14 36.41 7.02 6.85
C GLU A 14 35.26 8.04 6.78
N ASP A 15 34.03 7.52 6.83
CA ASP A 15 33.11 7.96 7.89
C ASP A 15 32.99 6.80 8.90
N GLU A 16 33.87 6.81 9.90
CA GLU A 16 33.78 5.99 11.10
C GLU A 16 32.58 6.43 11.96
N GLU A 17 31.43 5.82 11.69
CA GLU A 17 30.43 5.50 12.71
C GLU A 17 29.53 4.47 12.04
N GLY A 18 29.62 3.17 12.39
CA GLY A 18 29.01 2.03 11.67
C GLY A 18 27.60 2.21 11.09
N THR A 19 27.46 2.98 10.02
CA THR A 19 26.19 3.38 9.40
C THR A 19 26.08 2.65 8.08
N THR A 20 25.55 1.44 8.19
CA THR A 20 25.18 0.65 7.02
C THR A 20 24.08 1.38 6.24
N ASN A 21 24.29 1.53 4.93
CA ASN A 21 23.25 2.00 4.02
C ASN A 21 22.26 0.86 3.72
N THR A 22 21.04 1.22 3.34
CA THR A 22 20.06 0.25 2.83
C THR A 22 20.48 -0.30 1.47
N LEU A 23 20.14 -1.55 1.19
CA LEU A 23 20.51 -2.23 -0.06
C LEU A 23 19.36 -2.26 -1.09
N ASP A 24 18.17 -1.82 -0.69
CA ASP A 24 16.94 -1.78 -1.48
C ASP A 24 16.86 -0.62 -2.49
N GLY A 25 17.81 0.32 -2.45
CA GLY A 25 17.80 1.52 -3.30
C GLY A 25 16.94 2.67 -2.77
N SER A 26 16.50 2.60 -1.51
CA SER A 26 15.81 3.70 -0.83
C SER A 26 16.72 4.90 -0.59
N VAL A 27 16.11 6.08 -0.61
CA VAL A 27 16.80 7.36 -0.44
C VAL A 27 16.19 8.21 0.67
N ASP A 28 17.01 9.09 1.24
CA ASP A 28 16.58 10.15 2.13
C ASP A 28 15.84 11.26 1.36
N MET A 29 15.27 12.23 2.09
CA MET A 29 14.59 13.40 1.51
C MET A 29 15.49 14.24 0.58
N HIS A 30 16.81 14.12 0.69
CA HIS A 30 17.79 14.83 -0.13
C HIS A 30 18.25 13.99 -1.35
N GLY A 31 17.69 12.79 -1.54
CA GLY A 31 18.00 11.90 -2.66
C GLY A 31 19.30 11.10 -2.50
N ARG A 32 19.91 11.10 -1.31
CA ARG A 32 21.08 10.28 -0.95
C ARG A 32 20.64 8.90 -0.47
N PRO A 33 21.47 7.85 -0.58
CA PRO A 33 21.15 6.53 -0.04
C PRO A 33 20.72 6.60 1.43
N ALA A 34 19.64 5.89 1.77
CA ALA A 34 19.08 5.96 3.12
C ALA A 34 20.00 5.27 4.13
N ILE A 35 20.31 5.98 5.22
CA ILE A 35 21.13 5.45 6.30
C ILE A 35 20.23 4.62 7.23
N ARG A 36 20.57 3.34 7.39
CA ARG A 36 19.74 2.35 8.08
C ARG A 36 19.52 2.64 9.57
N ALA A 37 20.52 3.22 10.24
CA ALA A 37 20.45 3.55 11.66
C ALA A 37 19.56 4.77 11.96
N LYS A 38 19.39 5.68 10.98
CA LYS A 38 18.75 7.01 11.19
C LYS A 38 17.36 7.13 10.55
N SER A 39 17.03 6.27 9.59
CA SER A 39 15.80 6.35 8.79
C SER A 39 14.98 5.05 8.83
N GLY A 40 13.67 5.16 8.64
CA GLY A 40 12.73 4.04 8.53
C GLY A 40 12.47 3.30 9.86
N ARG A 41 12.28 1.97 9.75
CA ARG A 41 12.05 1.03 10.85
C ARG A 41 10.79 1.34 11.65
N TRP A 42 10.68 0.75 12.85
CA TRP A 42 9.50 0.87 13.71
C TRP A 42 9.14 2.30 14.12
N VAL A 43 10.09 3.24 14.17
CA VAL A 43 9.76 4.64 14.49
C VAL A 43 8.92 5.25 13.37
N ALA A 44 9.33 5.10 12.12
CA ALA A 44 8.54 5.52 10.96
C ALA A 44 7.23 4.73 10.88
N GLY A 45 7.30 3.40 11.06
CA GLY A 45 6.13 2.52 11.05
C GLY A 45 5.07 2.91 12.09
N ILE A 46 5.45 3.26 13.32
CA ILE A 46 4.53 3.69 14.37
C ILE A 46 3.87 5.03 14.02
N ILE A 47 4.61 5.98 13.45
CA ILE A 47 4.04 7.26 13.03
C ILE A 47 3.02 7.05 11.92
N ILE A 48 3.34 6.20 10.95
CA ILE A 48 2.45 5.84 9.83
C ILE A 48 1.22 5.07 10.34
N LEU A 49 1.39 4.13 11.27
CA LEU A 49 0.29 3.41 11.93
C LEU A 49 -0.66 4.37 12.63
N ARG A 50 -0.12 5.30 13.44
CA ARG A 50 -0.91 6.29 14.18
C ARG A 50 -1.67 7.22 13.24
N ALA A 51 -0.99 7.75 12.21
CA ALA A 51 -1.63 8.58 11.20
C ALA A 51 -2.71 7.80 10.44
N GLY A 52 -2.45 6.54 10.08
CA GLY A 52 -3.40 5.67 9.39
C GLY A 52 -4.66 5.34 10.21
N ILE A 53 -4.53 5.13 11.52
CA ILE A 53 -5.67 4.96 12.44
C ILE A 53 -6.54 6.20 12.45
N ILE A 54 -5.92 7.37 12.66
CA ILE A 54 -6.63 8.65 12.72
C ILE A 54 -7.39 8.91 11.40
N VAL A 55 -6.73 8.71 10.26
CA VAL A 55 -7.35 8.84 8.94
C VAL A 55 -8.50 7.85 8.75
N THR A 56 -8.38 6.63 9.26
CA THR A 56 -9.44 5.61 9.16
C THR A 56 -10.66 5.99 9.97
N ILE A 57 -10.48 6.49 11.20
CA ILE A 57 -11.57 6.99 12.04
C ILE A 57 -12.29 8.16 11.33
N ILE A 58 -11.55 9.13 10.80
CA ILE A 58 -12.13 10.27 10.06
C ILE A 58 -12.89 9.84 8.81
N ALA A 59 -12.32 8.92 8.03
CA ALA A 59 -12.92 8.47 6.79
C ALA A 59 -14.27 7.78 7.04
N THR A 60 -14.38 7.01 8.13
CA THR A 60 -15.62 6.38 8.58
C THR A 60 -16.61 7.40 9.13
N LEU A 61 -16.17 8.42 9.89
CA LEU A 61 -17.06 9.48 10.39
C LEU A 61 -17.67 10.37 9.29
N LEU A 62 -17.00 10.54 8.14
CA LEU A 62 -17.40 11.50 7.12
C LEU A 62 -18.26 10.93 5.97
N THR A 63 -18.25 9.62 5.68
CA THR A 63 -19.10 8.97 4.64
C THR A 63 -18.82 7.47 4.53
N GLU A 64 -19.86 6.65 4.53
CA GLU A 64 -19.83 5.22 4.24
C GLU A 64 -19.31 4.88 2.81
N ALA A 65 -18.59 3.77 2.74
CA ALA A 65 -18.26 2.96 1.56
C ALA A 65 -17.13 3.33 0.56
N GLN A 66 -16.83 4.59 0.21
CA GLN A 66 -15.95 4.83 -0.97
C GLN A 66 -14.57 5.45 -0.69
N ARG A 67 -14.34 6.08 0.47
CA ARG A 67 -13.07 6.79 0.74
C ARG A 67 -11.96 5.86 1.25
N LYS A 68 -12.32 4.80 1.98
CA LYS A 68 -11.40 3.82 2.60
C LYS A 68 -10.42 3.21 1.59
N TRP A 69 -10.93 2.82 0.42
CA TRP A 69 -10.16 2.15 -0.63
C TRP A 69 -9.08 3.03 -1.29
N ARG A 70 -9.18 4.36 -1.23
CA ARG A 70 -8.29 5.26 -1.99
C ARG A 70 -6.96 5.55 -1.29
N TYR A 71 -6.94 5.63 0.04
CA TYR A 71 -5.73 5.98 0.78
C TYR A 71 -5.02 4.75 1.36
N GLN A 72 -5.76 3.65 1.64
CA GLN A 72 -5.21 2.42 2.19
C GLN A 72 -4.02 1.84 1.40
N PRO A 73 -4.06 1.69 0.07
CA PRO A 73 -2.93 1.12 -0.66
C PRO A 73 -1.68 2.00 -0.54
N ASN A 74 -1.86 3.33 -0.55
CA ASN A 74 -0.74 4.28 -0.46
C ASN A 74 -0.11 4.30 0.94
N ILE A 75 -0.91 4.25 2.01
CA ILE A 75 -0.39 4.21 3.39
C ILE A 75 0.28 2.85 3.66
N ALA A 76 -0.32 1.75 3.20
CA ALA A 76 0.23 0.41 3.39
C ALA A 76 1.56 0.24 2.63
N THR A 77 1.62 0.68 1.36
CA THR A 77 2.87 0.66 0.57
C THR A 77 3.93 1.58 1.19
N PHE A 78 3.58 2.82 1.51
CA PHE A 78 4.52 3.75 2.13
C PHE A 78 5.05 3.26 3.49
N GLY A 79 4.20 2.61 4.29
CA GLY A 79 4.59 1.98 5.55
C GLY A 79 5.49 0.76 5.35
N ALA A 80 5.19 -0.07 4.35
CA ALA A 80 6.01 -1.22 3.96
C ALA A 80 7.40 -0.79 3.47
N ASP A 81 7.47 0.33 2.74
CA ASP A 81 8.71 0.94 2.21
C ASP A 81 9.66 1.42 3.32
N GLN A 82 9.22 1.48 4.58
CA GLN A 82 10.08 1.85 5.71
C GLN A 82 10.94 0.70 6.23
N PHE A 83 10.75 -0.52 5.74
CA PHE A 83 11.45 -1.72 6.17
C PHE A 83 12.19 -2.36 4.98
N ASP A 84 13.51 -2.53 5.13
CA ASP A 84 14.35 -3.19 4.12
C ASP A 84 14.03 -4.70 4.10
N GLU A 85 13.67 -5.22 2.94
CA GLU A 85 13.29 -6.64 2.77
C GLU A 85 14.50 -7.57 2.61
N GLU A 86 15.64 -7.02 2.15
CA GLU A 86 16.89 -7.77 2.01
C GLU A 86 17.51 -8.11 3.38
N ASP A 87 17.10 -7.41 4.43
CA ASP A 87 17.52 -7.73 5.79
C ASP A 87 16.50 -8.59 6.54
N ARG A 88 16.95 -9.77 7.00
CA ARG A 88 16.12 -10.75 7.72
C ARG A 88 15.39 -10.20 8.96
N ARG A 89 15.98 -9.25 9.70
CA ARG A 89 15.38 -8.63 10.89
C ARG A 89 14.34 -7.56 10.51
N GLU A 90 14.58 -6.79 9.46
CA GLU A 90 13.63 -5.80 8.97
C GLU A 90 12.46 -6.45 8.22
N GLY A 91 12.70 -7.53 7.46
CA GLY A 91 11.65 -8.35 6.86
C GLY A 91 10.66 -8.92 7.89
N HIS A 92 11.14 -9.48 9.00
CA HIS A 92 10.24 -9.93 10.09
C HIS A 92 9.49 -8.76 10.75
N SER A 93 10.13 -7.59 10.85
CA SER A 93 9.49 -6.37 11.35
C SER A 93 8.39 -5.85 10.42
N LYS A 94 8.56 -5.98 9.11
CA LYS A 94 7.57 -5.61 8.08
C LYS A 94 6.31 -6.45 8.20
N VAL A 95 6.44 -7.77 8.41
CA VAL A 95 5.29 -8.66 8.64
C VAL A 95 4.52 -8.24 9.90
N ALA A 96 5.23 -8.00 11.00
CA ALA A 96 4.60 -7.54 12.23
C ALA A 96 3.94 -6.15 12.06
N PHE A 97 4.53 -5.24 11.29
CA PHE A 97 3.92 -3.95 10.94
C PHE A 97 2.57 -4.16 10.24
N PHE A 98 2.48 -5.07 9.26
CA PHE A 98 1.20 -5.39 8.62
C PHE A 98 0.19 -5.97 9.60
N SER A 99 0.57 -6.89 10.48
CA SER A 99 -0.33 -7.43 11.50
C SER A 99 -0.91 -6.32 12.40
N TYR A 100 -0.06 -5.41 12.89
CA TYR A 100 -0.52 -4.27 13.68
C TYR A 100 -1.36 -3.30 12.87
N PHE A 101 -1.02 -3.06 11.59
CA PHE A 101 -1.81 -2.23 10.68
C PHE A 101 -3.22 -2.78 10.49
N TYR A 102 -3.37 -4.09 10.27
CA TYR A 102 -4.67 -4.74 10.18
C TYR A 102 -5.46 -4.67 11.48
N LEU A 103 -4.83 -4.96 12.63
CA LEU A 103 -5.48 -4.87 13.94
C LEU A 103 -5.97 -3.43 14.22
N ALA A 104 -5.11 -2.45 13.94
CA ALA A 104 -5.36 -1.04 14.12
C ALA A 104 -6.52 -0.51 13.26
N MET A 105 -6.59 -0.91 11.98
CA MET A 105 -7.71 -0.56 11.11
C MET A 105 -9.03 -1.13 11.59
N ASN A 106 -9.02 -2.38 12.04
CA ASN A 106 -10.22 -3.05 12.55
C ASN A 106 -10.72 -2.38 13.84
N LEU A 107 -9.83 -2.15 14.81
CA LEU A 107 -10.17 -1.49 16.06
C LEU A 107 -10.66 -0.05 15.83
N GLY A 108 -9.99 0.72 14.96
CA GLY A 108 -10.41 2.06 14.58
C GLY A 108 -11.79 2.10 13.93
N SER A 109 -12.12 1.10 13.11
CA SER A 109 -13.45 0.96 12.50
C SER A 109 -14.54 0.68 13.54
N LEU A 110 -14.27 -0.15 14.57
CA LEU A 110 -15.23 -0.39 15.66
C LEU A 110 -15.54 0.88 16.44
N PHE A 111 -14.48 1.55 16.94
CA PHE A 111 -14.64 2.78 17.71
C PHE A 111 -15.36 3.85 16.89
N SER A 112 -15.02 4.00 15.61
CA SER A 112 -15.68 4.96 14.74
C SER A 112 -17.16 4.65 14.55
N ASN A 113 -17.54 3.40 14.33
CA ASN A 113 -18.95 3.03 14.14
C ASN A 113 -19.77 3.25 15.43
N THR A 114 -19.20 3.01 16.60
CA THR A 114 -19.86 3.27 17.89
C THR A 114 -20.06 4.76 18.13
N ILE A 115 -19.03 5.58 17.88
CA ILE A 115 -19.09 7.05 18.07
C ILE A 115 -20.02 7.69 17.02
N LEU A 116 -20.01 7.20 15.78
CA LEU A 116 -20.89 7.70 14.72
C LEU A 116 -22.36 7.47 15.07
N GLY A 117 -22.73 6.26 15.51
CA GLY A 117 -24.10 5.97 15.93
C GLY A 117 -24.57 6.88 17.07
N TYR A 118 -23.68 7.19 18.03
CA TYR A 118 -23.99 8.14 19.10
C TYR A 118 -24.25 9.56 18.58
N PHE A 119 -23.45 10.06 17.63
CA PHE A 119 -23.66 11.39 17.04
C PHE A 119 -24.87 11.48 16.13
N GLU A 120 -25.23 10.38 15.44
CA GLU A 120 -26.45 10.28 14.63
C GLU A 120 -27.70 10.33 15.51
N ASP A 121 -27.73 9.57 16.60
CA ASP A 121 -28.89 9.50 17.51
C ASP A 121 -29.14 10.83 18.26
N GLU A 122 -28.08 11.55 18.64
CA GLU A 122 -28.16 12.84 19.35
C GLU A 122 -28.38 14.04 18.41
N GLY A 123 -28.34 13.84 17.08
CA GLY A 123 -28.57 14.90 16.09
C GLY A 123 -27.46 15.96 15.99
N ILE A 124 -26.27 15.69 16.53
CA ILE A 124 -25.16 16.67 16.64
C ILE A 124 -24.13 16.50 15.50
N TRP A 125 -24.59 16.58 14.25
CA TRP A 125 -23.74 16.38 13.07
C TRP A 125 -22.57 17.39 12.95
N ALA A 126 -22.78 18.63 13.40
CA ALA A 126 -21.78 19.69 13.31
C ALA A 126 -20.49 19.40 14.11
N ILE A 127 -20.60 18.77 15.29
CA ILE A 127 -19.43 18.43 16.11
C ILE A 127 -18.63 17.30 15.45
N GLY A 128 -19.30 16.35 14.79
CA GLY A 128 -18.64 15.29 14.01
C GLY A 128 -17.77 15.85 12.87
N PHE A 129 -18.24 16.90 12.18
CA PHE A 129 -17.44 17.59 11.16
C PHE A 129 -16.20 18.27 11.73
N TRP A 130 -16.34 19.06 12.81
CA TRP A 130 -15.20 19.72 13.45
C TRP A 130 -14.19 18.74 14.03
N ALA A 131 -14.67 17.66 14.66
CA ALA A 131 -13.84 16.59 15.15
C ALA A 131 -13.06 15.90 14.01
N SER A 132 -13.69 15.68 12.86
CA SER A 132 -13.07 15.10 11.67
C SER A 132 -11.99 16.00 11.06
N THR A 133 -12.25 17.31 10.98
CA THR A 133 -11.26 18.29 10.48
C THR A 133 -10.07 18.42 11.44
N ALA A 134 -10.32 18.51 12.75
CA ALA A 134 -9.26 18.61 13.76
C ALA A 134 -8.35 17.39 13.76
N SER A 135 -8.94 16.20 13.64
CA SER A 135 -8.17 14.95 13.57
C SER A 135 -7.42 14.79 12.24
N ALA A 136 -7.98 15.26 11.10
CA ALA A 136 -7.26 15.25 9.82
C ALA A 136 -6.03 16.15 9.87
N PHE A 137 -6.17 17.31 10.50
CA PHE A 137 -5.05 18.21 10.75
C PHE A 137 -4.01 17.58 11.68
N ALA A 138 -4.43 16.92 12.77
CA ALA A 138 -3.52 16.21 13.66
C ALA A 138 -2.75 15.08 12.94
N ALA A 139 -3.41 14.32 12.07
CA ALA A 139 -2.76 13.29 11.26
C ALA A 139 -1.73 13.89 10.29
N LEU A 140 -2.05 15.01 9.65
CA LEU A 140 -1.12 15.74 8.78
C LEU A 140 0.11 16.23 9.56
N VAL A 141 -0.09 16.85 10.73
CA VAL A 141 1.00 17.32 11.58
C VAL A 141 1.89 16.16 12.02
N LEU A 142 1.32 15.03 12.47
CA LEU A 142 2.07 13.83 12.81
C LEU A 142 2.88 13.29 11.62
N PHE A 143 2.28 13.27 10.43
CA PHE A 143 2.96 12.84 9.21
C PHE A 143 4.14 13.74 8.87
N LEU A 144 3.96 15.07 8.96
CA LEU A 144 4.99 16.07 8.66
C LEU A 144 6.14 16.05 9.67
N ILE A 145 5.86 15.84 10.96
CA ILE A 145 6.90 15.67 11.99
C ILE A 145 7.76 14.42 11.71
N GLY A 146 7.16 13.39 11.12
CA GLY A 146 7.85 12.16 10.74
C GLY A 146 8.68 12.25 9.45
N THR A 147 8.42 13.24 8.59
CA THR A 147 9.07 13.40 7.27
C THR A 147 10.59 13.22 7.24
N PRO A 148 11.40 13.80 8.15
CA PRO A 148 12.85 13.64 8.10
C PRO A 148 13.34 12.20 8.37
N ARG A 149 12.48 11.33 8.92
CA ARG A 149 12.83 9.93 9.21
C ARG A 149 12.34 8.94 8.15
N TYR A 150 11.55 9.38 7.18
CA TYR A 150 11.00 8.47 6.17
C TYR A 150 12.01 8.15 5.06
N ARG A 151 11.98 6.89 4.62
CA ARG A 151 12.67 6.40 3.42
C ARG A 151 11.75 6.56 2.21
N HIS A 152 12.33 6.90 1.07
CA HIS A 152 11.61 7.13 -0.18
C HIS A 152 12.27 6.36 -1.33
N PHE A 153 11.47 5.87 -2.28
CA PHE A 153 11.99 5.34 -3.53
C PHE A 153 11.93 6.39 -4.63
N LYS A 154 12.95 6.43 -5.50
CA LYS A 154 12.94 7.32 -6.66
C LYS A 154 11.83 6.90 -7.62
N PRO A 155 11.04 7.85 -8.17
CA PRO A 155 9.94 7.51 -9.07
C PRO A 155 10.47 6.84 -10.35
N ASN A 156 10.10 5.57 -10.55
CA ASN A 156 10.59 4.72 -11.64
C ASN A 156 9.72 4.83 -12.90
N GLY A 157 9.55 6.04 -13.45
CA GLY A 157 8.76 6.27 -14.68
C GLY A 157 7.29 5.83 -14.58
N ASN A 158 6.53 5.97 -15.67
CA ASN A 158 5.11 5.59 -15.68
C ASN A 158 4.95 4.10 -16.09
N PRO A 159 4.51 3.21 -15.18
CA PRO A 159 4.30 1.79 -15.49
C PRO A 159 3.18 1.58 -16.54
N LEU A 160 2.14 2.43 -16.53
CA LEU A 160 1.06 2.35 -17.52
C LEU A 160 1.57 2.69 -18.92
N ALA A 161 2.45 3.68 -19.05
CA ALA A 161 3.05 4.02 -20.34
C ALA A 161 3.86 2.84 -20.90
N ARG A 162 4.61 2.13 -20.06
CA ARG A 162 5.36 0.92 -20.45
C ARG A 162 4.42 -0.21 -20.89
N PHE A 163 3.32 -0.42 -20.15
CA PHE A 163 2.30 -1.42 -20.52
C PHE A 163 1.65 -1.10 -21.86
N CYS A 164 1.21 0.15 -22.06
CA CYS A 164 0.65 0.62 -23.32
C CYS A 164 1.66 0.51 -24.47
N GLN A 165 2.94 0.79 -24.22
CA GLN A 165 4.01 0.65 -25.20
C GLN A 165 4.13 -0.79 -25.71
N VAL A 166 4.13 -1.77 -24.81
CA VAL A 166 4.20 -3.20 -25.16
C VAL A 166 2.96 -3.64 -25.94
N LEU A 167 1.77 -3.23 -25.53
CA LEU A 167 0.53 -3.55 -26.25
C LEU A 167 0.50 -2.92 -27.66
N VAL A 168 0.83 -1.64 -27.78
CA VAL A 168 0.87 -0.94 -29.08
C VAL A 168 1.91 -1.57 -30.00
N ALA A 169 3.08 -1.95 -29.48
CA ALA A 169 4.12 -2.62 -30.26
C ALA A 169 3.66 -4.03 -30.74
N ALA A 170 2.95 -4.78 -29.90
CA ALA A 170 2.41 -6.09 -30.25
C ALA A 170 1.30 -5.99 -31.32
N VAL A 171 0.35 -5.06 -31.15
CA VAL A 171 -0.74 -4.81 -32.09
C VAL A 171 -0.23 -4.31 -33.44
N LYS A 172 0.71 -3.36 -33.47
CA LYS A 172 1.32 -2.85 -34.72
C LYS A 172 2.08 -3.92 -35.49
N LYS A 173 2.65 -4.91 -34.79
CA LYS A 173 3.32 -6.07 -35.42
C LYS A 173 2.32 -7.17 -35.79
N ALA A 174 1.01 -7.00 -35.52
CA ALA A 174 -0.07 -7.97 -35.72
C ALA A 174 0.30 -9.39 -35.26
N ARG A 175 1.05 -9.50 -34.17
CA ARG A 175 1.64 -10.77 -33.70
C ARG A 175 1.61 -10.89 -32.19
N PHE A 176 1.78 -12.13 -31.72
CA PHE A 176 1.84 -12.51 -30.31
C PHE A 176 2.86 -11.66 -29.52
N LEU A 177 2.63 -11.47 -28.21
CA LEU A 177 3.43 -10.57 -27.35
C LEU A 177 4.94 -10.86 -27.37
N ASP A 178 5.34 -12.12 -27.55
CA ASP A 178 6.74 -12.53 -27.69
C ASP A 178 7.45 -11.82 -28.85
N ARG A 179 6.70 -11.50 -29.92
CA ARG A 179 7.21 -10.79 -31.10
C ARG A 179 7.34 -9.27 -30.86
N ALA A 180 6.91 -8.72 -29.74
CA ALA A 180 7.19 -7.32 -29.40
C ALA A 180 8.67 -7.10 -29.02
N ALA A 181 9.32 -8.13 -28.48
CA ALA A 181 10.69 -8.09 -27.98
C ALA A 181 11.79 -8.37 -29.02
N TYR A 182 11.45 -8.95 -30.19
CA TYR A 182 12.45 -9.21 -31.23
C TYR A 182 12.75 -7.95 -32.07
N ILE A 183 14.04 -7.70 -32.30
CA ILE A 183 14.54 -6.69 -33.24
C ILE A 183 14.30 -7.23 -34.65
N SER A 184 13.44 -6.58 -35.44
CA SER A 184 13.22 -6.94 -36.84
C SER A 184 14.32 -6.32 -37.71
N SER A 185 14.68 -6.92 -38.86
CA SER A 185 15.72 -6.37 -39.76
C SER A 185 15.44 -4.92 -40.20
N ARG A 186 14.16 -4.56 -40.39
CA ARG A 186 13.71 -3.16 -40.62
C ARG A 186 13.98 -2.22 -39.44
N ASP A 187 13.98 -2.71 -38.22
CA ASP A 187 14.27 -1.90 -37.02
C ASP A 187 15.77 -1.60 -36.96
N LEU A 188 16.61 -2.54 -37.41
CA LEU A 188 18.06 -2.35 -37.56
C LEU A 188 18.39 -1.29 -38.63
N ASP A 189 17.70 -1.31 -39.78
CA ASP A 189 17.87 -0.31 -40.84
C ASP A 189 17.38 1.09 -40.42
N ASN A 190 16.24 1.17 -39.72
CA ASN A 190 15.74 2.44 -39.17
C ASN A 190 16.67 3.03 -38.09
N GLN A 191 17.31 2.17 -37.28
CA GLN A 191 18.30 2.60 -36.28
C GLN A 191 19.57 3.16 -36.97
N LYS A 192 20.00 2.54 -38.08
CA LYS A 192 21.09 3.07 -38.93
C LYS A 192 20.74 4.40 -39.59
N GLN A 193 19.46 4.65 -39.87
CA GLN A 193 18.95 5.91 -40.44
C GLN A 193 18.60 6.97 -39.37
N GLY A 194 18.85 6.71 -38.08
CA GLY A 194 18.57 7.66 -37.00
C GLY A 194 17.09 7.83 -36.63
N LEU A 195 16.18 7.04 -37.22
CA LEU A 195 14.74 7.06 -36.92
C LEU A 195 14.43 6.22 -35.66
N HIS A 196 14.79 6.74 -34.49
CA HIS A 196 14.49 6.10 -33.21
C HIS A 196 13.01 6.30 -32.83
N ASN A 197 12.19 5.24 -32.96
CA ASN A 197 10.82 5.24 -32.46
C ASN A 197 10.73 4.43 -31.16
N PRO A 198 10.66 5.07 -29.97
CA PRO A 198 10.62 4.38 -28.68
C PRO A 198 9.46 3.39 -28.58
N TRP A 199 8.33 3.71 -29.21
CA TRP A 199 7.08 2.94 -29.16
C TRP A 199 7.05 1.67 -30.03
N ARG A 200 8.14 1.33 -30.74
CA ARG A 200 8.19 0.15 -31.63
C ARG A 200 9.07 -0.99 -31.11
N LEU A 201 10.01 -0.71 -30.20
CA LEU A 201 10.91 -1.70 -29.62
C LEU A 201 10.78 -1.68 -28.09
N CYS A 202 10.42 -2.82 -27.51
CA CYS A 202 10.31 -2.99 -26.07
C CYS A 202 11.34 -4.03 -25.60
N PRO A 203 12.08 -3.80 -24.51
CA PRO A 203 12.97 -4.79 -23.92
C PRO A 203 12.21 -6.05 -23.49
N ILE A 204 12.91 -7.18 -23.48
CA ILE A 204 12.34 -8.51 -23.16
C ILE A 204 11.73 -8.53 -21.75
N THR A 205 12.37 -7.86 -20.78
CA THR A 205 11.88 -7.75 -19.40
C THR A 205 10.50 -7.07 -19.31
N GLN A 206 10.29 -5.97 -20.04
CA GLN A 206 8.97 -5.31 -20.09
C GLN A 206 7.91 -6.21 -20.70
N VAL A 207 8.27 -7.00 -21.72
CA VAL A 207 7.35 -7.93 -22.37
C VAL A 207 6.98 -9.09 -21.44
N GLU A 208 7.91 -9.57 -20.62
CA GLU A 208 7.67 -10.59 -19.59
C GLU A 208 6.80 -10.06 -18.45
N GLU A 209 7.05 -8.85 -17.96
CA GLU A 209 6.21 -8.17 -16.96
C GLU A 209 4.75 -8.07 -17.44
N VAL A 210 4.51 -7.61 -18.67
CA VAL A 210 3.17 -7.50 -19.24
C VAL A 210 2.48 -8.87 -19.38
N LYS A 211 3.21 -9.90 -19.79
CA LYS A 211 2.65 -11.27 -19.84
C LYS A 211 2.28 -11.79 -18.46
N CYS A 212 3.09 -11.50 -17.44
CA CYS A 212 2.77 -11.87 -16.06
C CYS A 212 1.45 -11.22 -15.63
N ILE A 213 1.27 -9.93 -15.89
CA ILE A 213 0.03 -9.20 -15.61
C ILE A 213 -1.17 -9.80 -16.36
N LEU A 214 -1.02 -10.10 -17.66
CA LEU A 214 -2.08 -10.72 -18.47
C LEU A 214 -2.47 -12.11 -17.96
N ARG A 215 -1.50 -12.90 -17.47
CA ARG A 215 -1.77 -14.22 -16.86
C ARG A 215 -2.48 -14.11 -15.51
N LEU A 216 -2.38 -12.97 -14.82
CA LEU A 216 -3.09 -12.70 -13.57
C LEU A 216 -4.54 -12.21 -13.78
N LEU A 217 -4.91 -11.74 -14.98
CA LEU A 217 -6.27 -11.25 -15.28
C LEU A 217 -7.39 -12.27 -14.99
N PRO A 218 -7.27 -13.57 -15.34
CA PRO A 218 -8.32 -14.54 -15.04
C PRO A 218 -8.56 -14.70 -13.54
N ILE A 219 -7.49 -14.67 -12.74
CA ILE A 219 -7.58 -14.73 -11.27
C ILE A 219 -8.25 -13.47 -10.74
N TRP A 220 -7.85 -12.30 -11.26
CA TRP A 220 -8.46 -11.03 -10.91
C TRP A 220 -9.97 -10.99 -11.22
N LEU A 221 -10.40 -11.51 -12.37
CA LEU A 221 -11.83 -11.62 -12.70
C LEU A 221 -12.61 -12.49 -11.70
N CYS A 222 -12.03 -13.62 -11.27
CA CYS A 222 -12.63 -14.45 -10.22
C CYS A 222 -12.76 -13.69 -8.88
N THR A 223 -11.77 -12.85 -8.53
CA THR A 223 -11.85 -12.04 -7.31
C THR A 223 -12.94 -10.98 -7.34
N ILE A 224 -13.39 -10.52 -8.53
CA ILE A 224 -14.53 -9.60 -8.64
C ILE A 224 -15.81 -10.28 -8.17
N LEU A 225 -16.06 -11.52 -8.62
CA LEU A 225 -17.25 -12.29 -8.22
C LEU A 225 -17.30 -12.47 -6.71
N TYR A 226 -16.17 -12.85 -6.11
CA TYR A 226 -16.03 -12.94 -4.65
C TYR A 226 -16.29 -11.59 -3.96
N SER A 227 -15.72 -10.50 -4.48
CA SER A 227 -15.87 -9.16 -3.90
C SER A 227 -17.32 -8.67 -3.92
N VAL A 228 -18.07 -8.97 -4.99
CA VAL A 228 -19.50 -8.65 -5.10
C VAL A 228 -20.29 -9.40 -4.03
N VAL A 229 -20.07 -10.72 -3.88
CA VAL A 229 -20.73 -11.52 -2.85
C VAL A 229 -20.39 -11.00 -1.46
N PHE A 230 -19.11 -10.73 -1.18
CA PHE A 230 -18.65 -10.19 0.11
C PHE A 230 -19.30 -8.84 0.44
N THR A 231 -19.39 -7.93 -0.53
CA THR A 231 -20.04 -6.62 -0.33
C THR A 231 -21.53 -6.79 -0.05
N GLN A 232 -22.19 -7.74 -0.71
CA GLN A 232 -23.60 -8.04 -0.49
C GLN A 232 -23.88 -8.62 0.91
N MET A 233 -22.93 -9.37 1.50
CA MET A 233 -23.06 -9.88 2.86
C MET A 233 -23.27 -8.74 3.87
N ALA A 234 -22.56 -7.62 3.73
CA ALA A 234 -22.68 -6.48 4.63
C ALA A 234 -24.08 -5.83 4.62
N THR A 235 -24.82 -5.91 3.50
CA THR A 235 -26.15 -5.30 3.37
C THR A 235 -27.27 -6.31 3.64
N LEU A 236 -27.20 -7.49 3.02
CA LEU A 236 -28.27 -8.49 3.10
C LEU A 236 -28.39 -9.11 4.49
N PHE A 237 -27.27 -9.34 5.20
CA PHE A 237 -27.33 -9.87 6.57
C PHE A 237 -27.81 -8.84 7.59
N VAL A 238 -27.59 -7.55 7.34
CA VAL A 238 -28.08 -6.48 8.23
C VAL A 238 -29.60 -6.36 8.12
N GLU A 239 -30.15 -6.37 6.90
CA GLU A 239 -31.59 -6.38 6.66
C GLU A 239 -32.26 -7.66 7.18
N GLN A 240 -31.64 -8.82 6.98
CA GLN A 240 -32.12 -10.09 7.53
C GLN A 240 -32.04 -10.13 9.07
N GLY A 241 -30.98 -9.56 9.65
CA GLY A 241 -30.80 -9.45 11.10
C GLY A 241 -31.77 -8.46 11.75
N ALA A 242 -32.16 -7.39 11.05
CA ALA A 242 -33.18 -6.45 11.48
C ALA A 242 -34.59 -7.06 11.43
N ALA A 243 -34.85 -7.95 10.46
CA ALA A 243 -36.10 -8.70 10.33
C ALA A 243 -36.19 -9.94 11.25
N MET A 244 -35.06 -10.45 11.76
CA MET A 244 -35.02 -11.58 12.69
C MET A 244 -35.26 -11.14 14.15
N LYS A 245 -35.92 -12.01 14.94
CA LYS A 245 -36.13 -11.79 16.37
C LYS A 245 -34.81 -11.96 17.13
N THR A 246 -34.10 -10.85 17.34
CA THR A 246 -32.75 -10.78 17.95
C THR A 246 -32.70 -10.97 19.47
N THR A 247 -33.76 -11.44 20.11
CA THR A 247 -33.85 -11.61 21.57
C THR A 247 -33.54 -13.05 21.98
N VAL A 248 -32.37 -13.28 22.60
CA VAL A 248 -32.07 -14.52 23.32
C VAL A 248 -32.40 -14.30 24.80
N SER A 249 -33.52 -14.88 25.23
CA SER A 249 -34.08 -14.90 26.59
C SER A 249 -34.36 -13.52 27.23
N ASN A 250 -33.36 -12.64 27.37
CA ASN A 250 -33.47 -11.24 27.83
C ASN A 250 -32.43 -10.29 27.17
N PHE A 251 -31.54 -10.78 26.30
CA PHE A 251 -30.47 -9.99 25.68
C PHE A 251 -30.73 -9.80 24.18
N ARG A 252 -30.78 -8.54 23.72
CA ARG A 252 -30.95 -8.19 22.31
C ARG A 252 -29.58 -8.06 21.67
N ILE A 253 -29.25 -8.94 20.72
CA ILE A 253 -27.97 -8.89 20.01
C ILE A 253 -28.14 -7.97 18.79
N PRO A 254 -27.50 -6.79 18.76
CA PRO A 254 -27.62 -5.88 17.63
C PRO A 254 -26.87 -6.44 16.42
N PRO A 255 -27.35 -6.21 15.17
CA PRO A 255 -26.67 -6.64 13.94
C PRO A 255 -25.20 -6.21 13.84
N ALA A 256 -24.83 -5.12 14.51
CA ALA A 256 -23.46 -4.62 14.64
C ALA A 256 -22.48 -5.60 15.35
N SER A 257 -22.97 -6.63 16.05
CA SER A 257 -22.12 -7.65 16.67
C SER A 257 -21.42 -8.57 15.65
N MET A 258 -21.96 -8.70 14.43
CA MET A 258 -21.36 -9.50 13.34
C MET A 258 -19.99 -8.96 12.94
N SER A 259 -19.86 -7.64 12.80
CA SER A 259 -18.60 -6.95 12.51
C SER A 259 -17.60 -7.07 13.66
N SER A 260 -18.10 -7.12 14.90
CA SER A 260 -17.26 -7.29 16.09
C SER A 260 -16.65 -8.70 16.17
N PHE A 261 -17.35 -9.72 15.68
CA PHE A 261 -16.86 -11.10 15.61
C PHE A 261 -15.68 -11.27 14.65
N ASP A 262 -15.74 -10.65 13.46
CA ASP A 262 -14.63 -10.66 12.49
C ASP A 262 -13.34 -10.08 13.10
N ILE A 263 -13.50 -8.99 13.87
CA ILE A 263 -12.38 -8.29 14.48
C ILE A 263 -11.79 -9.08 15.65
N LEU A 264 -12.63 -9.73 16.46
CA LEU A 264 -12.18 -10.65 17.49
C LEU A 264 -11.45 -11.85 16.88
N SER A 265 -11.95 -12.39 15.77
CA SER A 265 -11.28 -13.48 15.04
C SER A 265 -9.88 -13.05 14.58
N VAL A 266 -9.76 -11.91 13.90
CA VAL A 266 -8.46 -11.40 13.45
C VAL A 266 -7.51 -11.12 14.62
N ALA A 267 -8.00 -10.54 15.72
CA ALA A 267 -7.18 -10.31 16.92
C ALA A 267 -6.66 -11.62 17.52
N VAL A 268 -7.51 -12.65 17.59
CA VAL A 268 -7.18 -13.99 18.08
C VAL A 268 -6.16 -14.66 17.15
N PHE A 269 -6.35 -14.59 15.83
CA PHE A 269 -5.41 -15.14 14.86
C PHE A 269 -4.05 -14.44 14.92
N ILE A 270 -3.99 -13.12 15.09
CA ILE A 270 -2.72 -12.40 15.27
C ILE A 270 -2.03 -12.84 16.56
N PHE A 271 -2.78 -13.03 17.65
CA PHE A 271 -2.24 -13.48 18.92
C PHE A 271 -1.68 -14.90 18.85
N PHE A 272 -2.36 -15.83 18.17
CA PHE A 272 -1.91 -17.21 18.02
C PHE A 272 -0.85 -17.42 16.92
N TYR A 273 -0.95 -16.70 15.81
CA TYR A 273 -0.01 -16.81 14.68
C TYR A 273 1.34 -16.17 15.00
N ARG A 274 1.42 -15.28 15.99
CA ARG A 274 2.68 -14.77 16.52
C ARG A 274 3.17 -15.76 17.58
N PRO A 275 4.04 -16.73 17.26
CA PRO A 275 4.66 -17.53 18.30
C PRO A 275 5.52 -16.57 19.13
N ASN A 276 5.58 -16.79 20.44
CA ASN A 276 6.47 -16.05 21.33
C ASN A 276 7.86 -15.85 20.68
N SER A 277 8.35 -14.61 20.79
CA SER A 277 9.63 -14.11 20.28
C SER A 277 10.80 -15.07 20.39
#